data_AF-A0A1G3TRT1-F1
#
_entry.id   AF-A0A1G3TRT1-F1
#
_cell.length_a   1.000
_cell.length_b   1.000
_cell.length_c   1.000
_cell.angle_alpha   90.00
_cell.angle_beta   90.00
_cell.angle_gamma   90.00
#
_symmetry.space_group_name_H-M   'P 1'
#
loop_
_entity.id
_entity.type
_entity.pdbx_description
1 polymer ?
#
loop_
_entity_poly.entity_id
_entity_poly.type
_entity_poly.pdbx_seq_one_letter_code
_entity_poly.pdbx_strand_id
1 'polypeptide(L)'
;MTKVLILSGAGISAESGISTFRDSGGLWEEYDVSVVCNHDSMQKHEALTVEFYDKRREELESKEPNYAHKRVAELKNMYKKEIAVITQNVDNLFERH
;
A
#
# COMPACT_ATOMS: atom_id res chain seq x y z
N MET A 1 -24.50 8.16 8.04
CA MET A 1 -23.43 8.58 8.97
C MET A 1 -22.57 7.35 9.15
N THR A 2 -21.25 7.47 9.00
CA THR A 2 -20.31 6.35 9.16
C THR A 2 -20.42 5.81 10.58
N LYS A 3 -20.58 4.49 10.70
CA LYS A 3 -20.65 3.76 11.98
C LYS A 3 -19.40 2.93 12.23
N VAL A 4 -18.73 2.49 11.17
CA VAL A 4 -17.52 1.69 11.22
C VAL A 4 -16.46 2.31 10.32
N LEU A 5 -15.26 2.49 10.87
CA LEU A 5 -14.07 2.90 10.13
C LEU A 5 -13.11 1.73 10.04
N ILE A 6 -12.68 1.39 8.82
CA ILE A 6 -11.59 0.45 8.57
C ILE A 6 -10.36 1.27 8.20
N LEU A 7 -9.34 1.25 9.07
CA LEU A 7 -8.02 1.82 8.79
C LEU A 7 -7.06 0.68 8.45
N SER A 8 -6.34 0.81 7.34
CA SER A 8 -5.40 -0.20 6.86
C SER A 8 -4.01 0.37 6.60
N GLY A 9 -3.03 -0.54 6.52
CA GLY A 9 -1.64 -0.26 6.18
C GLY A 9 -1.02 -1.49 5.49
N ALA A 10 0.29 -1.47 5.27
CA ALA A 10 0.95 -2.37 4.33
C ALA A 10 0.70 -3.86 4.59
N GLY A 11 0.47 -4.26 5.84
CA GLY A 11 0.18 -5.65 6.21
C GLY A 11 -1.04 -6.25 5.50
N ILE A 12 -2.05 -5.44 5.13
CA ILE A 12 -3.20 -5.96 4.38
C ILE A 12 -2.81 -6.43 2.97
N SER A 13 -1.74 -5.88 2.39
CA SER A 13 -1.22 -6.20 1.05
C SER A 13 -0.14 -7.28 1.06
N ALA A 14 0.33 -7.71 2.24
CA ALA A 14 1.39 -8.71 2.36
C ALA A 14 1.04 -10.04 1.69
N GLU A 15 -0.20 -10.54 1.89
CA GLU A 15 -0.70 -11.77 1.24
C GLU A 15 -0.92 -11.62 -0.27
N SER A 16 -0.94 -10.38 -0.78
CA SER A 16 -0.91 -10.11 -2.22
C SER A 16 0.51 -10.09 -2.78
N GLY A 17 1.53 -10.42 -1.97
CA GLY A 17 2.93 -10.44 -2.37
C GLY A 17 3.55 -9.05 -2.50
N ILE A 18 2.99 -8.04 -1.84
CA ILE A 18 3.59 -6.70 -1.71
C ILE A 18 4.42 -6.67 -0.43
N SER A 19 5.70 -6.36 -0.55
CA SER A 19 6.60 -6.23 0.61
C SER A 19 6.11 -5.13 1.54
N THR A 20 6.10 -5.40 2.85
CA THR A 20 5.85 -4.37 3.85
C THR A 20 7.13 -3.58 4.13
N PHE A 21 6.98 -2.44 4.78
CA PHE A 21 8.12 -1.61 5.14
C PHE A 21 8.95 -2.21 6.29
N ARG A 22 8.30 -2.77 7.33
CA ARG A 22 8.91 -3.07 8.63
C ARG A 22 9.10 -4.55 8.96
N ASP A 23 8.65 -5.47 8.09
CA ASP A 23 8.88 -6.90 8.31
C ASP A 23 10.33 -7.30 8.01
N SER A 24 10.74 -8.47 8.49
CA SER A 24 12.03 -9.07 8.14
C SER A 24 12.10 -9.32 6.63
N GLY A 25 13.16 -8.85 5.97
CA GLY A 25 13.27 -8.78 4.51
C GLY A 25 12.42 -7.68 3.86
N GLY A 26 11.88 -6.75 4.66
CA GLY A 26 11.09 -5.62 4.18
C GLY A 26 11.93 -4.50 3.59
N LEU A 27 11.26 -3.49 3.03
CA LEU A 27 11.93 -2.40 2.30
C LEU A 27 12.97 -1.61 3.13
N TRP A 28 12.83 -1.59 4.46
CA TRP A 28 13.79 -0.90 5.36
C TRP A 28 15.12 -1.64 5.52
N GLU A 29 15.16 -2.94 5.23
CA GLU A 29 16.40 -3.72 5.27
C GLU A 29 17.20 -3.57 3.97
N GLU A 30 16.55 -3.23 2.86
CA GLU A 30 17.18 -3.03 1.55
C GLU A 30 17.57 -1.58 1.26
N TYR A 31 16.79 -0.61 1.77
CA TYR A 31 16.98 0.81 1.48
C TYR A 31 16.95 1.67 2.75
N ASP A 32 17.78 2.71 2.79
CA ASP A 32 17.63 3.79 3.76
C ASP A 32 16.40 4.62 3.38
N VAL A 33 15.27 4.32 4.01
CA VAL A 33 14.00 5.03 3.79
C VAL A 33 14.07 6.54 4.08
N SER A 34 15.01 6.99 4.91
CA SER A 34 15.19 8.41 5.18
C SER A 34 15.77 9.16 3.96
N VAL A 35 16.39 8.43 3.04
CA VAL A 35 16.96 8.93 1.78
C VAL A 35 15.93 8.91 0.65
N VAL A 36 15.08 7.88 0.57
CA VAL A 36 14.17 7.66 -0.58
C VAL A 36 12.69 8.01 -0.32
N CYS A 37 12.29 8.20 0.94
CA CYS A 37 10.92 8.56 1.33
C CYS A 37 10.85 9.86 2.14
N ASN A 38 11.62 10.87 1.74
CA ASN A 38 11.68 12.19 2.38
C ASN A 38 11.29 13.29 1.39
N HIS A 39 10.90 14.46 1.93
CA HIS A 39 10.51 15.62 1.13
C HIS A 39 11.62 16.11 0.17
N ASP A 40 12.88 15.88 0.52
CA ASP A 40 14.06 16.29 -0.24
C ASP A 40 14.66 15.16 -1.09
N SER A 41 14.12 13.94 -1.04
CA SER A 41 14.60 12.76 -1.78
C SER A 41 14.70 13.03 -3.27
N MET A 42 13.66 13.61 -3.88
CA MET A 42 13.66 13.95 -5.30
C MET A 42 14.71 15.00 -5.67
N GLN A 43 15.06 15.92 -4.76
CA GLN A 43 16.03 16.97 -5.04
C GLN A 43 17.48 16.49 -4.85
N LYS A 44 17.73 15.69 -3.80
CA LYS A 44 19.08 15.27 -3.40
C LYS A 44 19.48 13.91 -3.95
N HIS A 45 18.51 13.05 -4.23
CA HIS A 45 18.69 11.64 -4.58
C HIS A 45 17.72 11.22 -5.68
N GLU A 46 17.54 12.05 -6.71
CA GLU A 46 16.54 11.85 -7.78
C GLU A 46 16.60 10.46 -8.41
N ALA A 47 17.76 10.08 -8.95
CA ALA A 47 17.93 8.81 -9.66
C ALA A 47 17.56 7.60 -8.78
N LEU A 48 18.05 7.59 -7.53
CA LEU A 48 17.74 6.53 -6.57
C LEU A 48 16.25 6.54 -6.18
N THR A 49 15.65 7.72 -6.01
CA THR A 49 14.24 7.85 -5.65
C THR A 49 13.34 7.33 -6.76
N VAL A 50 13.64 7.70 -8.01
CA VAL A 50 12.92 7.23 -9.20
C VAL A 50 13.07 5.71 -9.33
N GLU A 51 14.30 5.18 -9.30
CA GLU A 51 14.55 3.74 -9.38
C GLU A 51 13.81 2.96 -8.28
N PHE A 52 13.85 3.47 -7.05
CA PHE A 52 13.11 2.94 -5.91
C PHE A 52 11.62 2.84 -6.30
N TYR A 53 10.95 3.95 -6.67
CA TYR A 53 9.51 3.92 -6.96
C TYR A 53 9.13 3.18 -8.25
N ASP A 54 10.00 3.12 -9.25
CA ASP A 54 9.80 2.34 -10.48
C ASP A 54 9.72 0.86 -10.17
N LYS A 55 10.65 0.33 -9.35
CA LYS A 55 10.62 -1.08 -8.91
C LYS A 55 9.30 -1.44 -8.24
N ARG A 56 8.71 -0.58 -7.41
CA ARG A 56 7.38 -0.89 -6.81
C ARG A 56 6.25 -0.83 -7.80
N ARG A 57 6.30 0.08 -8.78
CA ARG A 57 5.28 0.12 -9.82
C ARG A 57 5.29 -1.18 -10.60
N GLU A 58 6.47 -1.62 -11.03
CA GLU A 58 6.68 -2.91 -11.70
C GLU A 58 6.20 -4.10 -10.84
N GLU A 59 6.58 -4.15 -9.56
CA GLU A 59 6.13 -5.20 -8.64
C GLU A 59 4.59 -5.26 -8.53
N LEU A 60 3.93 -4.10 -8.45
CA LEU A 60 2.48 -3.96 -8.29
C LEU A 60 1.68 -4.38 -9.53
N GLU A 61 2.26 -4.32 -10.74
CA GLU A 61 1.54 -4.65 -11.98
C GLU A 61 0.95 -6.06 -11.94
N SER A 62 1.71 -7.02 -11.41
CA SER A 62 1.34 -8.43 -11.34
C SER A 62 0.51 -8.83 -10.12
N LYS A 63 0.25 -7.91 -9.18
CA LYS A 63 -0.41 -8.24 -7.91
C LYS A 63 -1.92 -8.11 -7.99
N GLU A 64 -2.60 -9.01 -7.29
CA GLU A 64 -4.06 -9.06 -7.25
C GLU A 64 -4.60 -8.87 -5.83
N PRO A 65 -5.83 -8.35 -5.68
CA PRO A 65 -6.49 -8.25 -4.37
C PRO A 65 -6.62 -9.62 -3.71
N ASN A 66 -6.10 -9.74 -2.49
CA ASN A 66 -6.27 -10.93 -1.67
C ASN A 66 -7.68 -10.99 -1.03
N TYR A 67 -7.89 -11.99 -0.17
CA TYR A 67 -9.16 -12.21 0.51
C TYR A 67 -9.62 -10.99 1.35
N ALA A 68 -8.71 -10.33 2.06
CA ALA A 68 -9.04 -9.18 2.90
C ALA A 68 -9.59 -8.00 2.08
N HIS A 69 -8.92 -7.65 0.98
CA HIS A 69 -9.39 -6.59 0.06
C HIS A 69 -10.81 -6.89 -0.45
N LYS A 70 -11.03 -8.12 -0.93
CA LYS A 70 -12.33 -8.56 -1.45
C LYS A 70 -13.43 -8.48 -0.40
N ARG A 71 -13.16 -8.95 0.82
CA ARG A 71 -14.14 -8.89 1.94
C ARG A 71 -14.46 -7.47 2.36
N VAL A 72 -13.45 -6.59 2.43
CA VAL A 72 -13.67 -5.17 2.75
C VAL A 72 -14.50 -4.48 1.67
N ALA A 73 -14.25 -4.77 0.39
CA ALA A 73 -15.05 -4.25 -0.72
C ALA A 73 -16.51 -4.74 -0.66
N GLU A 74 -16.72 -6.04 -0.40
CA GLU A 74 -18.06 -6.61 -0.19
C GLU A 74 -18.80 -5.93 0.96
N LEU A 75 -18.15 -5.76 2.13
CA LEU A 75 -18.72 -5.08 3.28
C LEU A 75 -19.10 -3.63 2.96
N LYS A 76 -18.19 -2.88 2.32
CA LYS A 76 -18.44 -1.49 1.91
C LYS A 76 -19.63 -1.41 0.93
N ASN A 77 -19.77 -2.37 0.03
CA ASN A 77 -20.89 -2.41 -0.91
C ASN A 77 -22.24 -2.71 -0.24
N MET A 78 -22.25 -3.59 0.78
CA MET A 78 -23.45 -3.88 1.57
C MET A 78 -23.87 -2.71 2.46
N TYR A 79 -22.90 -1.96 3.00
CA TYR A 79 -23.12 -0.93 4.03
C TYR A 79 -22.60 0.47 3.60
N LYS A 80 -22.92 0.87 2.37
CA LYS A 80 -22.33 2.04 1.66
C LYS A 80 -22.10 3.32 2.47
N LYS A 81 -23.07 3.71 3.31
CA LYS A 81 -23.04 4.96 4.10
C LYS A 81 -22.58 4.76 5.54
N GLU A 82 -22.34 3.52 5.94
CA GLU A 82 -22.05 3.11 7.32
C GLU A 82 -20.60 2.66 7.46
N ILE A 83 -19.95 2.22 6.38
CA ILE A 83 -18.53 1.84 6.38
C ILE A 83 -17.71 2.85 5.59
N ALA A 84 -16.66 3.37 6.22
CA ALA A 84 -15.59 4.10 5.54
C ALA A 84 -14.29 3.29 5.60
N VAL A 85 -13.54 3.32 4.51
CA VAL A 85 -12.23 2.66 4.40
C VAL A 85 -11.19 3.77 4.18
N ILE A 86 -10.19 3.82 5.05
CA ILE A 86 -9.02 4.68 4.94
C ILE A 86 -7.80 3.77 4.88
N THR A 87 -6.88 4.07 3.96
CA THR A 87 -5.64 3.30 3.81
C THR A 87 -4.44 4.22 3.86
N GLN A 88 -3.36 3.72 4.47
CA GLN A 88 -2.02 4.30 4.35
C GLN A 88 -1.27 3.78 3.13
N ASN A 89 -1.78 2.74 2.48
CA ASN A 89 -1.14 2.14 1.32
C ASN A 89 -1.22 3.08 0.12
N VAL A 90 -0.19 2.99 -0.71
CA VAL A 90 -0.09 3.71 -1.99
C VAL A 90 -0.29 2.76 -3.19
N ASP A 91 -0.60 1.49 -2.92
CA ASP A 91 -1.10 0.55 -3.93
C ASP A 91 -2.57 0.83 -4.25
N ASN A 92 -3.10 0.18 -5.30
CA ASN A 92 -4.48 0.33 -5.75
C ASN A 92 -5.31 -0.95 -5.60
N LEU A 93 -4.96 -1.85 -4.67
CA LEU A 93 -5.65 -3.14 -4.53
C LEU A 93 -7.08 -3.00 -3.99
N PHE A 94 -7.38 -1.91 -3.28
CA PHE A 94 -8.75 -1.56 -2.88
C PHE A 94 -9.60 -0.97 -4.00
N GLU A 95 -9.07 -0.77 -5.20
CA GLU A 95 -9.81 -0.21 -6.34
C GLU A 95 -9.99 -1.23 -7.47
N ARG A 96 -9.25 -2.35 -7.43
CA ARG A 96 -9.37 -3.46 -8.39
C ARG A 96 -10.50 -4.40 -7.95
N HIS A 97 -11.69 -4.28 -8.54
CA HIS A 97 -12.86 -5.14 -8.28
C HIS A 97 -13.61 -5.47 -9.56
#